data_AF-A0A7X9A487-F1
#
_entry.id   AF-A0A7X9A487-F1
#
_cell.length_a   1.000
_cell.length_b   1.000
_cell.length_c   1.000
_cell.angle_alpha   90.00
_cell.angle_beta   90.00
_cell.angle_gamma   90.00
#
_symmetry.space_group_name_H-M   'P 1'
#
loop_
_entity.id
_entity.type
_entity.pdbx_description
1 polymer ?
#
loop_
_entity_poly.entity_id
_entity_poly.type
_entity_poly.pdbx_seq_one_letter_code
_entity_poly.pdbx_strand_id
1 'polypeptide(L)'
;MFFRSLLLKIETGQVLSEKQEKSLAVKLMLAPSVLRTLVYVFLVLVFGVFILLAILGGYKELNEVVSLIIAVLALLLFGYLVFIPKRLRIKKYLDAVDKFYETAFNGLDNFDLYYLGQHRNLSVKKLSSGKIYLLTDGHNFLFIDDMFKDTKHPMPRYLSNGSPIYLRVIDEKKDKNNRVLITLDEIEHFYITDSNIPFKKPVLNKKYQNYFTYFFDQNLYMTDTCFVILTLHNKQVFRLSYDAYQVFLNEMPLKERK
;
A
#
# COMPACT_ATOMS: atom_id res chain seq x y z
N MET A 1 -18.64 -8.66 13.22
CA MET A 1 -17.37 -8.01 13.63
C MET A 1 -17.37 -6.54 13.23
N PHE A 2 -16.99 -5.65 14.16
CA PHE A 2 -16.95 -4.21 13.90
C PHE A 2 -15.74 -3.81 13.04
N PHE A 3 -15.87 -2.71 12.29
CA PHE A 3 -14.76 -2.21 11.44
C PHE A 3 -13.53 -1.87 12.30
N ARG A 4 -13.74 -1.18 13.42
CA ARG A 4 -12.68 -0.85 14.39
C ARG A 4 -11.92 -2.07 14.90
N SER A 5 -12.60 -3.18 15.13
CA SER A 5 -11.96 -4.42 15.59
C SER A 5 -11.05 -5.04 14.52
N LEU A 6 -11.43 -4.96 13.23
CA LEU A 6 -10.58 -5.41 12.13
C LEU A 6 -9.35 -4.50 11.96
N LEU A 7 -9.53 -3.18 12.12
CA LEU A 7 -8.42 -2.23 12.10
C LEU A 7 -7.46 -2.46 13.26
N LEU A 8 -7.98 -2.65 14.48
CA LEU A 8 -7.15 -2.95 15.67
C LEU A 8 -6.29 -4.20 15.48
N LYS A 9 -6.84 -5.22 14.80
CA LYS A 9 -6.05 -6.40 14.42
C LYS A 9 -4.88 -6.04 13.51
N ILE A 10 -5.08 -5.17 12.51
CA ILE A 10 -3.99 -4.69 11.66
C ILE A 10 -2.99 -3.87 12.47
N GLU A 11 -3.46 -2.92 13.29
CA GLU A 11 -2.63 -2.08 14.18
C GLU A 11 -1.72 -2.93 15.08
N THR A 12 -2.23 -4.05 15.58
CA THR A 12 -1.51 -4.97 16.49
C THR A 12 -0.79 -6.11 15.76
N GLY A 13 -0.76 -6.08 14.43
CA GLY A 13 -0.12 -7.10 13.60
C GLY A 13 -0.82 -8.48 13.65
N GLN A 14 -2.05 -8.59 14.11
CA GLN A 14 -2.78 -9.87 14.12
C GLN A 14 -3.23 -10.29 12.72
N VAL A 15 -3.06 -11.57 12.42
CA VAL A 15 -3.53 -12.17 11.17
C VAL A 15 -5.06 -12.12 11.11
N LEU A 16 -5.58 -11.79 9.93
CA LEU A 16 -7.01 -11.87 9.63
C LEU A 16 -7.32 -13.22 8.97
N SER A 17 -8.38 -13.89 9.42
CA SER A 17 -8.89 -15.06 8.69
C SER A 17 -9.50 -14.63 7.34
N GLU A 18 -9.65 -15.54 6.39
CA GLU A 18 -10.25 -15.23 5.07
C GLU A 18 -11.63 -14.55 5.17
N LYS A 19 -12.45 -14.97 6.15
CA LYS A 19 -13.75 -14.34 6.44
C LYS A 19 -13.58 -12.90 6.91
N GLN A 20 -12.55 -12.62 7.71
CA GLN A 20 -12.21 -11.28 8.20
C GLN A 20 -11.63 -10.39 7.10
N GLU A 21 -10.78 -10.94 6.22
CA GLU A 21 -10.28 -10.24 5.03
C GLU A 21 -11.42 -9.80 4.12
N LYS A 22 -12.34 -10.72 3.80
CA LYS A 22 -13.55 -10.40 3.01
C LYS A 22 -14.41 -9.36 3.72
N SER A 23 -14.58 -9.47 5.04
CA SER A 23 -15.33 -8.49 5.83
C SER A 23 -14.68 -7.10 5.79
N LEU A 24 -13.36 -7.03 5.88
CA LEU A 24 -12.60 -5.79 5.76
C LEU A 24 -12.80 -5.18 4.37
N ALA A 25 -12.64 -5.96 3.30
CA ALA A 25 -12.83 -5.50 1.93
C ALA A 25 -14.25 -4.96 1.67
N VAL A 26 -15.28 -5.63 2.19
CA VAL A 26 -16.68 -5.16 2.12
C VAL A 26 -16.86 -3.83 2.86
N LYS A 27 -16.28 -3.72 4.06
CA LYS A 27 -16.33 -2.49 4.86
C LYS A 27 -15.57 -1.35 4.21
N LEU A 28 -14.42 -1.61 3.57
CA LEU A 28 -13.66 -0.63 2.80
C LEU A 28 -14.30 -0.28 1.44
N MET A 29 -15.42 -0.92 1.10
CA MET A 29 -16.12 -0.69 -0.17
C MET A 29 -15.28 -1.07 -1.40
N LEU A 30 -14.45 -2.11 -1.23
CA LEU A 30 -13.66 -2.75 -2.28
C LEU A 30 -14.36 -4.00 -2.82
N ALA A 31 -15.19 -4.63 -2.00
CA ALA A 31 -16.07 -5.74 -2.39
C ALA A 31 -17.55 -5.32 -2.35
N PRO A 32 -18.39 -5.91 -3.22
CA PRO A 32 -19.83 -5.61 -3.25
C PRO A 32 -20.51 -6.04 -1.95
N SER A 33 -21.58 -5.33 -1.60
CA SER A 33 -22.41 -5.60 -0.43
C SER A 33 -23.86 -5.55 -0.89
N VAL A 34 -24.63 -6.61 -0.63
CA VAL A 34 -26.03 -6.75 -1.10
C VAL A 34 -26.86 -5.52 -0.75
N LEU A 35 -26.86 -5.11 0.52
CA LEU A 35 -27.61 -3.95 1.00
C LEU A 35 -27.22 -2.66 0.25
N ARG A 36 -25.92 -2.46 0.03
CA ARG A 36 -25.43 -1.25 -0.64
C ARG A 36 -25.77 -1.24 -2.12
N THR A 37 -25.64 -2.38 -2.77
CA THR A 37 -26.04 -2.54 -4.18
C THR A 37 -27.52 -2.23 -4.32
N LEU A 38 -28.37 -2.69 -3.41
CA LEU A 38 -29.80 -2.36 -3.40
C LEU A 38 -30.05 -0.85 -3.24
N VAL A 39 -29.36 -0.19 -2.30
CA VAL A 39 -29.47 1.28 -2.13
C VAL A 39 -29.06 2.03 -3.39
N TYR A 40 -27.98 1.60 -4.05
CA TYR A 40 -27.51 2.23 -5.29
C TYR A 40 -28.49 2.04 -6.44
N VAL A 41 -29.03 0.82 -6.60
CA VAL A 41 -30.06 0.54 -7.61
C VAL A 41 -31.30 1.39 -7.34
N PHE A 42 -31.74 1.49 -6.09
CA PHE A 42 -32.88 2.33 -5.72
C PHE A 42 -32.64 3.81 -6.06
N LEU A 43 -31.47 4.37 -5.74
CA LEU A 43 -31.15 5.76 -6.05
C LEU A 43 -31.11 6.02 -7.57
N VAL A 44 -30.58 5.08 -8.35
CA VAL A 44 -30.58 5.18 -9.82
C VAL A 44 -31.99 5.14 -10.39
N LEU A 45 -32.88 4.30 -9.83
CA LEU A 45 -34.29 4.25 -10.22
C LEU A 45 -35.01 5.57 -9.89
N VAL A 46 -34.82 6.09 -8.67
CA VAL A 46 -35.38 7.39 -8.26
C VAL A 46 -34.92 8.49 -9.23
N PHE A 47 -33.61 8.56 -9.49
CA PHE A 47 -33.04 9.51 -10.45
C PHE A 47 -33.68 9.39 -11.84
N GLY A 48 -33.81 8.17 -12.37
CA GLY A 48 -34.41 7.92 -13.69
C GLY A 48 -35.89 8.30 -13.77
N VAL A 49 -36.68 7.99 -12.74
CA VAL A 49 -38.11 8.33 -12.69
C VAL A 49 -38.32 9.85 -12.70
N PHE A 50 -37.55 10.59 -11.90
CA PHE A 50 -37.70 12.05 -11.82
C PHE A 50 -37.23 12.77 -13.09
N ILE A 51 -36.23 12.24 -13.80
CA ILE A 51 -35.86 12.74 -15.13
C ILE A 51 -37.02 12.54 -16.12
N LEU A 52 -37.62 11.36 -16.12
CA LEU A 52 -38.71 11.03 -17.04
C LEU A 52 -39.94 11.91 -16.77
N LEU A 53 -40.26 12.17 -15.50
CA LEU A 53 -41.33 13.10 -15.11
C LEU A 53 -41.05 14.54 -15.56
N ALA A 54 -39.79 14.99 -15.49
CA ALA A 54 -39.42 16.31 -16.01
C ALA A 54 -39.64 16.39 -17.53
N ILE A 55 -39.18 15.41 -18.30
CA ILE A 55 -39.30 15.38 -19.76
C ILE A 55 -40.77 15.36 -20.23
N LEU A 56 -41.65 14.66 -19.50
CA LEU A 56 -43.07 14.57 -19.84
C LEU A 56 -43.90 15.80 -19.40
N GLY A 57 -43.25 16.86 -18.90
CA GLY A 57 -43.93 18.11 -18.50
C GLY A 57 -44.50 18.10 -17.08
N GLY A 58 -44.07 17.15 -16.23
CA GLY A 58 -44.54 17.01 -14.86
C GLY A 58 -45.95 16.38 -14.72
N TYR A 59 -46.41 16.24 -13.49
CA TYR A 59 -47.79 15.88 -13.14
C TYR A 59 -48.44 17.05 -12.40
N LYS A 60 -49.77 17.08 -12.30
CA LYS A 60 -50.53 18.20 -11.72
C LYS A 60 -50.01 18.71 -10.35
N GLU A 61 -49.45 17.81 -9.53
CA GLU A 61 -48.89 18.13 -8.20
C GLU A 61 -47.36 18.31 -8.19
N LEU A 62 -46.67 18.01 -9.29
CA LEU A 62 -45.21 18.02 -9.38
C LEU A 62 -44.78 18.61 -10.72
N ASN A 63 -44.43 19.90 -10.69
CA ASN A 63 -43.94 20.64 -11.85
C ASN A 63 -42.60 20.04 -12.35
N GLU A 64 -42.32 20.19 -13.65
CA GLU A 64 -41.08 19.81 -14.31
C GLU A 64 -39.84 20.31 -13.55
N VAL A 65 -39.83 21.59 -13.15
CA VAL A 65 -38.69 22.19 -12.44
C VAL A 65 -38.43 21.48 -11.10
N VAL A 66 -39.49 21.13 -10.37
CA VAL A 66 -39.38 20.42 -9.09
C VAL A 66 -38.84 19.01 -9.30
N SER A 67 -39.31 18.32 -10.34
CA SER A 67 -38.83 16.99 -10.73
C SER A 67 -37.33 17.01 -11.07
N LEU A 68 -36.88 18.01 -11.82
CA LEU A 68 -35.48 18.18 -12.18
C LEU A 68 -34.60 18.46 -10.95
N ILE A 69 -35.06 19.31 -10.01
CA ILE A 69 -34.35 19.56 -8.75
C ILE A 69 -34.17 18.26 -7.96
N ILE A 70 -35.20 17.43 -7.84
CA ILE A 70 -35.14 16.16 -7.12
C ILE A 70 -34.15 15.20 -7.81
N ALA A 71 -34.16 15.12 -9.14
CA ALA A 71 -33.20 14.32 -9.89
C ALA A 71 -31.75 14.77 -9.62
N VAL A 72 -31.47 16.07 -9.68
CA VAL A 72 -30.14 16.62 -9.39
C VAL A 72 -29.71 16.29 -7.96
N LEU A 73 -30.60 16.45 -6.97
CA LEU A 73 -30.33 16.10 -5.58
C LEU A 73 -30.06 14.60 -5.39
N ALA A 74 -30.82 13.73 -6.06
CA ALA A 74 -30.60 12.29 -6.03
C ALA A 74 -29.24 11.90 -6.62
N LEU A 75 -28.82 12.55 -7.72
CA LEU A 75 -27.51 12.34 -8.33
C LEU A 75 -26.36 12.79 -7.42
N LEU A 76 -26.50 13.96 -6.80
CA LEU A 76 -25.53 14.47 -5.82
C LEU A 76 -25.43 13.55 -4.60
N LEU A 77 -26.57 13.08 -4.08
CA LEU A 77 -26.62 12.13 -2.97
C LEU A 77 -25.97 10.79 -3.34
N PHE A 78 -26.22 10.30 -4.55
CA PHE A 78 -25.59 9.09 -5.07
C PHE A 78 -24.06 9.24 -5.13
N GLY A 79 -23.56 10.34 -5.71
CA GLY A 79 -22.13 10.65 -5.74
C GLY A 79 -21.52 10.73 -4.33
N TYR A 80 -22.20 11.42 -3.41
CA TYR A 80 -21.78 11.51 -2.01
C TYR A 80 -21.63 10.13 -1.36
N LEU A 81 -22.65 9.27 -1.46
CA LEU A 81 -22.67 7.94 -0.83
C LEU A 81 -21.66 6.97 -1.44
N VAL A 82 -21.34 7.11 -2.73
CA VAL A 82 -20.38 6.24 -3.42
C VAL A 82 -18.94 6.61 -3.08
N PHE A 83 -18.58 7.89 -3.14
CA PHE A 83 -17.17 8.30 -3.11
C PHE A 83 -16.68 8.68 -1.71
N ILE A 84 -17.47 9.41 -0.92
CA ILE A 84 -16.99 9.99 0.34
C ILE A 84 -16.77 8.94 1.43
N PRO A 85 -17.73 8.04 1.74
CA PRO A 85 -17.53 7.00 2.73
C PRO A 85 -16.35 6.07 2.37
N LYS A 86 -16.17 5.77 1.08
CA LYS A 86 -15.06 4.93 0.60
C LYS A 86 -13.72 5.57 0.92
N ARG A 87 -13.54 6.86 0.58
CA ARG A 87 -12.31 7.61 0.88
C ARG A 87 -12.02 7.68 2.38
N LEU A 88 -13.03 7.97 3.21
CA LEU A 88 -12.85 8.06 4.67
C LEU A 88 -12.45 6.72 5.29
N ARG A 89 -13.04 5.62 4.84
CA ARG A 89 -12.72 4.28 5.36
C ARG A 89 -11.35 3.79 4.92
N ILE A 90 -10.95 4.09 3.69
CA ILE A 90 -9.60 3.82 3.21
C ILE A 90 -8.59 4.62 4.03
N LYS A 91 -8.84 5.92 4.29
CA LYS A 91 -7.97 6.71 5.17
C LYS A 91 -7.80 6.04 6.53
N LYS A 92 -8.89 5.64 7.19
CA LYS A 92 -8.82 4.92 8.48
C LYS A 92 -8.03 3.61 8.43
N TYR A 93 -8.04 2.92 7.30
CA TYR A 93 -7.22 1.74 7.10
C TYR A 93 -5.73 2.10 6.95
N LEU A 94 -5.41 3.15 6.20
CA LEU A 94 -4.05 3.66 6.07
C LEU A 94 -3.52 4.15 7.43
N ASP A 95 -4.33 4.89 8.20
CA ASP A 95 -3.98 5.32 9.55
C ASP A 95 -3.71 4.10 10.48
N ALA A 96 -4.44 2.99 10.30
CA ALA A 96 -4.21 1.75 11.05
C ALA A 96 -2.92 1.04 10.63
N VAL A 97 -2.54 1.13 9.36
CA VAL A 97 -1.27 0.62 8.83
C VAL A 97 -0.10 1.45 9.35
N ASP A 98 -0.23 2.78 9.42
CA ASP A 98 0.81 3.64 10.01
C ASP A 98 1.05 3.32 11.48
N LYS A 99 -0.02 3.19 12.26
CA LYS A 99 0.09 2.77 13.67
C LYS A 99 0.73 1.41 13.85
N PHE A 100 0.47 0.49 12.91
CA PHE A 100 1.18 -0.79 12.90
C PHE A 100 2.68 -0.56 12.75
N TYR A 101 3.12 0.30 11.82
CA TYR A 101 4.54 0.61 11.66
C TYR A 101 5.14 1.32 12.87
N GLU A 102 4.44 2.28 13.46
CA GLU A 102 4.84 2.92 14.73
C GLU A 102 5.05 1.87 15.83
N THR A 103 4.18 0.87 15.93
CA THR A 103 4.27 -0.17 16.95
C THR A 103 5.36 -1.20 16.64
N ALA A 104 5.44 -1.65 15.38
CA ALA A 104 6.38 -2.68 14.93
C ALA A 104 7.83 -2.20 14.91
N PHE A 105 8.04 -0.90 14.68
CA PHE A 105 9.34 -0.25 14.65
C PHE A 105 9.62 0.61 15.88
N ASN A 106 8.78 0.53 16.91
CA ASN A 106 9.03 1.21 18.18
C ASN A 106 10.42 0.83 18.74
N GLY A 107 11.21 1.84 19.12
CA GLY A 107 12.59 1.66 19.60
C GLY A 107 13.64 1.53 18.48
N LEU A 108 13.25 1.71 17.22
CA LEU A 108 14.16 1.83 16.08
C LEU A 108 14.23 3.30 15.58
N ASP A 109 13.89 4.26 16.45
CA ASP A 109 13.76 5.68 16.11
C ASP A 109 15.10 6.32 15.69
N ASN A 110 16.22 5.69 16.02
CA ASN A 110 17.57 6.13 15.65
C ASN A 110 18.00 5.66 14.24
N PHE A 111 17.16 4.90 13.55
CA PHE A 111 17.46 4.37 12.23
C PHE A 111 16.64 5.08 11.17
N ASP A 112 17.28 5.49 10.07
CA ASP A 112 16.59 6.01 8.90
C ASP A 112 15.92 4.88 8.12
N LEU A 113 14.61 5.00 7.86
CA LEU A 113 13.82 3.99 7.15
C LEU A 113 13.95 4.12 5.63
N TYR A 114 14.59 3.14 5.01
CA TYR A 114 14.71 2.98 3.57
C TYR A 114 13.97 1.71 3.12
N TYR A 115 13.13 1.81 2.08
CA TYR A 115 12.41 0.66 1.54
C TYR A 115 13.20 -0.03 0.45
N LEU A 116 13.49 -1.32 0.61
CA LEU A 116 14.21 -2.12 -0.37
C LEU A 116 13.36 -3.32 -0.82
N GLY A 117 13.29 -3.57 -2.12
CA GLY A 117 12.98 -4.92 -2.60
C GLY A 117 14.17 -5.86 -2.35
N GLN A 118 13.95 -7.18 -2.43
CA GLN A 118 15.01 -8.19 -2.61
C GLN A 118 14.83 -9.00 -3.91
N HIS A 119 15.91 -9.23 -4.66
CA HIS A 119 15.92 -10.15 -5.82
C HIS A 119 16.17 -11.61 -5.38
N ARG A 120 15.48 -12.59 -5.98
CA ARG A 120 15.64 -14.02 -5.65
C ARG A 120 16.96 -14.57 -6.18
N ASN A 121 17.80 -15.14 -5.31
CA ASN A 121 18.94 -15.99 -5.68
C ASN A 121 18.96 -17.27 -4.82
N LEU A 122 19.37 -18.41 -5.40
CA LEU A 122 19.26 -19.76 -4.81
C LEU A 122 20.31 -20.07 -3.73
N SER A 123 21.37 -19.27 -3.63
CA SER A 123 22.55 -19.58 -2.79
C SER A 123 22.62 -18.84 -1.45
N VAL A 124 21.57 -18.10 -1.08
CA VAL A 124 21.55 -17.24 0.13
C VAL A 124 20.52 -17.77 1.11
N LYS A 125 20.81 -17.71 2.42
CA LYS A 125 19.82 -18.02 3.46
C LYS A 125 18.65 -17.04 3.33
N LYS A 126 17.57 -17.55 2.76
CA LYS A 126 16.39 -16.78 2.35
C LYS A 126 15.76 -16.09 3.56
N LEU A 127 15.67 -14.76 3.53
CA LEU A 127 14.64 -14.08 4.29
C LEU A 127 13.29 -14.44 3.67
N SER A 128 12.30 -14.78 4.49
CA SER A 128 11.07 -15.42 4.02
C SER A 128 10.31 -14.57 2.99
N SER A 129 10.57 -13.27 2.96
CA SER A 129 9.99 -12.22 2.12
C SER A 129 10.81 -11.87 0.88
N GLY A 130 10.15 -11.39 -0.18
CA GLY A 130 10.81 -10.74 -1.33
C GLY A 130 11.03 -9.23 -1.13
N LYS A 131 10.74 -8.70 0.06
CA LYS A 131 10.77 -7.28 0.41
C LYS A 131 11.30 -7.06 1.81
N ILE A 132 12.12 -6.03 1.97
CA ILE A 132 12.90 -5.77 3.17
C ILE A 132 12.95 -4.25 3.45
N TYR A 133 12.67 -3.83 4.68
CA TYR A 133 12.99 -2.49 5.16
C TYR A 133 14.45 -2.46 5.58
N LEU A 134 15.23 -1.53 5.05
CA LEU A 134 16.56 -1.21 5.54
C LEU A 134 16.47 -0.03 6.49
N LEU A 135 17.04 -0.21 7.66
CA LEU A 135 17.18 0.78 8.71
C LEU A 135 18.67 0.97 8.94
N THR A 136 19.19 2.20 8.90
CA THR A 136 20.61 2.45 9.19
C THR A 136 20.84 3.66 10.09
N ASP A 137 21.86 3.54 10.95
CA ASP A 137 22.43 4.62 11.77
C ASP A 137 23.86 4.98 11.30
N GLY A 138 24.25 4.52 10.10
CA GLY A 138 25.58 4.66 9.51
C GLY A 138 26.61 3.60 9.94
N HIS A 139 26.37 2.87 11.04
CA HIS A 139 27.25 1.81 11.52
C HIS A 139 26.59 0.42 11.46
N ASN A 140 25.27 0.40 11.59
CA ASN A 140 24.43 -0.77 11.60
C ASN A 140 23.45 -0.68 10.42
N PHE A 141 23.21 -1.82 9.78
CA PHE A 141 22.23 -2.00 8.71
C PHE A 141 21.26 -3.09 9.14
N LEU A 142 20.06 -2.68 9.50
CA LEU A 142 18.99 -3.55 9.97
C LEU A 142 18.00 -3.81 8.84
N PHE A 143 17.89 -5.07 8.45
CA PHE A 143 17.00 -5.57 7.41
C PHE A 143 15.78 -6.24 8.05
N ILE A 144 14.56 -5.76 7.75
CA ILE A 144 13.30 -6.29 8.30
C ILE A 144 12.35 -6.74 7.19
N ASP A 145 11.78 -7.94 7.30
CA ASP A 145 10.82 -8.46 6.32
C ASP A 145 9.52 -7.62 6.23
N ASP A 146 8.97 -7.48 5.01
CA ASP A 146 7.59 -7.03 4.82
C ASP A 146 6.60 -8.04 5.40
N MET A 147 5.84 -7.59 6.42
CA MET A 147 4.89 -8.41 7.17
C MET A 147 3.52 -8.51 6.49
N PHE A 148 3.31 -7.87 5.33
CA PHE A 148 2.03 -7.86 4.63
C PHE A 148 2.02 -8.75 3.38
N LYS A 149 0.88 -9.40 3.15
CA LYS A 149 0.52 -10.06 1.88
C LYS A 149 -0.55 -9.28 1.14
N ASP A 150 -0.56 -9.44 -0.18
CA ASP A 150 -1.62 -8.93 -1.03
C ASP A 150 -2.85 -9.84 -0.98
N THR A 151 -4.03 -9.25 -0.97
CA THR A 151 -5.30 -9.96 -1.11
C THR A 151 -5.79 -9.92 -2.55
N LYS A 152 -6.91 -10.59 -2.84
CA LYS A 152 -7.58 -10.51 -4.16
C LYS A 152 -8.40 -9.23 -4.40
N HIS A 153 -8.40 -8.30 -3.46
CA HIS A 153 -9.30 -7.14 -3.49
C HIS A 153 -8.55 -5.90 -3.99
N PRO A 154 -8.85 -5.37 -5.20
CA PRO A 154 -8.11 -4.25 -5.75
C PRO A 154 -8.38 -2.96 -4.98
N MET A 155 -7.34 -2.14 -4.78
CA MET A 155 -7.48 -0.80 -4.23
C MET A 155 -7.85 0.20 -5.34
N PRO A 156 -8.38 1.38 -5.00
CA PRO A 156 -8.70 2.40 -5.99
C PRO A 156 -7.47 2.90 -6.74
N ARG A 157 -7.62 3.14 -8.05
CA ARG A 157 -6.53 3.61 -8.94
C ARG A 157 -5.84 4.90 -8.49
N TYR A 158 -6.56 5.76 -7.76
CA TYR A 158 -5.99 7.00 -7.23
C TYR A 158 -4.96 6.79 -6.11
N LEU A 159 -4.86 5.57 -5.57
CA LEU A 159 -3.82 5.16 -4.62
C LEU A 159 -2.65 4.44 -5.30
N SER A 160 -2.75 4.18 -6.61
CA SER A 160 -1.92 3.17 -7.27
C SER A 160 -1.17 3.69 -8.50
N ASN A 161 -1.14 5.01 -8.71
CA ASN A 161 -0.50 5.65 -9.86
C ASN A 161 -0.86 5.01 -11.22
N GLY A 162 -2.06 4.43 -11.34
CA GLY A 162 -2.51 3.70 -12.53
C GLY A 162 -2.10 2.22 -12.58
N SER A 163 -1.14 1.77 -11.77
CA SER A 163 -0.75 0.38 -11.62
C SER A 163 -1.78 -0.43 -10.81
N PRO A 164 -1.98 -1.72 -11.07
CA PRO A 164 -2.83 -2.55 -10.23
C PRO A 164 -2.16 -2.84 -8.88
N ILE A 165 -2.80 -2.42 -7.79
CA ILE A 165 -2.40 -2.78 -6.42
C ILE A 165 -3.62 -3.35 -5.68
N TYR A 166 -3.36 -4.12 -4.64
CA TYR A 166 -4.39 -4.82 -3.89
C TYR A 166 -4.39 -4.40 -2.42
N LEU A 167 -5.52 -4.62 -1.75
CA LEU A 167 -5.64 -4.50 -0.30
C LEU A 167 -4.63 -5.46 0.32
N ARG A 168 -3.89 -4.99 1.32
CA ARG A 168 -2.84 -5.76 1.98
C ARG A 168 -3.22 -6.03 3.43
N VAL A 169 -2.88 -7.21 3.94
CA VAL A 169 -3.15 -7.64 5.33
C VAL A 169 -1.93 -8.38 5.87
N ILE A 170 -1.84 -8.53 7.20
CA ILE A 170 -0.73 -9.27 7.82
C ILE A 170 -0.67 -10.70 7.29
N ASP A 171 0.53 -11.11 6.88
CA ASP A 171 0.81 -12.45 6.40
C ASP A 171 1.21 -13.37 7.56
N GLU A 172 0.49 -14.48 7.72
CA GLU A 172 0.80 -15.49 8.73
C GLU A 172 2.12 -16.22 8.49
N LYS A 173 2.57 -16.23 7.22
CA LYS A 173 3.81 -16.93 6.81
C LYS A 173 5.06 -16.07 7.02
N LYS A 174 4.89 -14.80 7.40
CA LYS A 174 5.98 -13.88 7.67
C LYS A 174 6.24 -13.85 9.17
N ASP A 175 7.47 -14.12 9.55
CA ASP A 175 7.90 -13.94 10.92
C ASP A 175 8.12 -12.45 11.20
N LYS A 176 7.37 -11.92 12.16
CA LYS A 176 7.42 -10.52 12.58
C LYS A 176 8.75 -10.15 13.22
N ASN A 177 9.49 -11.15 13.70
CA ASN A 177 10.78 -10.97 14.34
C ASN A 177 11.94 -11.26 13.39
N ASN A 178 11.67 -11.55 12.10
CA ASN A 178 12.73 -11.79 11.13
C ASN A 178 13.47 -10.47 10.81
N ARG A 179 14.54 -10.25 11.56
CA ARG A 179 15.41 -9.08 11.52
C ARG A 179 16.84 -9.56 11.34
N VAL A 180 17.55 -8.98 10.37
CA VAL A 180 18.98 -9.22 10.19
C VAL A 180 19.70 -7.92 10.43
N LEU A 181 20.50 -7.89 11.49
CA LEU A 181 21.44 -6.80 11.74
C LEU A 181 22.77 -7.16 11.08
N ILE A 182 23.30 -6.24 10.28
CA ILE A 182 24.61 -6.32 9.66
C ILE A 182 25.38 -5.10 10.09
N THR A 183 26.53 -5.28 10.71
CA THR A 183 27.42 -4.17 11.06
C THR A 183 28.28 -3.75 9.87
N LEU A 184 28.72 -2.49 9.83
CA LEU A 184 29.60 -1.96 8.79
C LEU A 184 30.87 -2.81 8.61
N ASP A 185 31.39 -3.36 9.72
CA ASP A 185 32.58 -4.21 9.74
C ASP A 185 32.38 -5.56 9.08
N GLU A 186 31.13 -6.05 8.97
CA GLU A 186 30.81 -7.30 8.28
C GLU A 186 30.73 -7.12 6.76
N ILE A 187 30.61 -5.87 6.30
CA ILE A 187 30.45 -5.52 4.89
C ILE A 187 31.82 -5.46 4.21
N GLU A 188 32.01 -6.31 3.21
CA GLU A 188 33.23 -6.32 2.40
C GLU A 188 33.21 -5.17 1.38
N HIS A 189 32.16 -5.12 0.56
CA HIS A 189 31.94 -4.07 -0.43
C HIS A 189 30.50 -4.07 -0.96
N PHE A 190 30.12 -2.99 -1.64
CA PHE A 190 28.87 -2.91 -2.40
C PHE A 190 29.10 -2.28 -3.78
N TYR A 191 28.20 -2.55 -4.73
CA TYR A 191 28.20 -1.90 -6.05
C TYR A 191 26.82 -1.98 -6.72
N ILE A 192 26.53 -1.06 -7.63
CA ILE A 192 25.34 -1.09 -8.49
C ILE A 192 25.64 -1.85 -9.78
N THR A 193 24.70 -2.68 -10.25
CA THR A 193 24.91 -3.50 -11.46
C THR A 193 24.77 -2.72 -12.76
N ASP A 194 24.05 -1.61 -12.75
CA ASP A 194 23.84 -0.73 -13.89
C ASP A 194 23.72 0.71 -13.37
N SER A 195 24.54 1.62 -13.89
CA SER A 195 24.50 3.03 -13.55
C SER A 195 23.26 3.75 -14.11
N ASN A 196 22.54 3.14 -15.06
CA ASN A 196 21.30 3.66 -15.62
C ASN A 196 20.12 3.39 -14.68
N ILE A 197 20.07 4.14 -13.58
CA ILE A 197 18.97 4.07 -12.62
C ILE A 197 17.64 4.41 -13.34
N PRO A 198 16.63 3.54 -13.28
CA PRO A 198 15.34 3.79 -13.91
C PRO A 198 14.69 5.09 -13.44
N PHE A 199 14.12 5.85 -14.38
CA PHE A 199 13.41 7.07 -14.03
C PHE A 199 12.15 6.79 -13.20
N LYS A 200 12.09 7.37 -12.00
CA LYS A 200 10.92 7.27 -11.11
C LYS A 200 9.78 8.12 -11.65
N LYS A 201 8.68 7.48 -12.06
CA LYS A 201 7.46 8.20 -12.44
C LYS A 201 6.92 8.96 -11.23
N PRO A 202 6.58 10.25 -11.36
CA PRO A 202 5.96 10.99 -10.27
C PRO A 202 4.61 10.35 -9.90
N VAL A 203 4.28 10.39 -8.61
CA VAL A 203 2.99 9.88 -8.12
C VAL A 203 1.91 10.90 -8.43
N LEU A 204 0.86 10.48 -9.16
CA LEU A 204 -0.27 11.34 -9.55
C LEU A 204 -0.97 12.00 -8.34
N ASN A 205 -1.01 11.31 -7.19
CA ASN A 205 -1.67 11.80 -5.99
C ASN A 205 -0.67 12.02 -4.86
N LYS A 206 -0.15 13.24 -4.75
CA LYS A 206 0.83 13.65 -3.72
C LYS A 206 0.36 13.37 -2.30
N LYS A 207 -0.95 13.43 -2.03
CA LYS A 207 -1.52 13.19 -0.70
C LYS A 207 -1.24 11.77 -0.16
N TYR A 208 -1.12 10.78 -1.05
CA TYR A 208 -0.89 9.39 -0.66
C TYR A 208 0.47 8.88 -1.15
N GLN A 209 1.40 9.78 -1.49
CA GLN A 209 2.70 9.43 -2.07
C GLN A 209 3.47 8.46 -1.18
N ASN A 210 3.55 8.71 0.13
CA ASN A 210 4.30 7.86 1.04
C ASN A 210 3.73 6.43 1.08
N TYR A 211 2.41 6.27 1.21
CA TYR A 211 1.79 4.95 1.16
C TYR A 211 1.98 4.26 -0.20
N PHE A 212 1.91 5.01 -1.29
CA PHE A 212 2.18 4.45 -2.60
C PHE A 212 3.61 3.92 -2.68
N THR A 213 4.58 4.75 -2.35
CA THR A 213 6.01 4.44 -2.42
C THR A 213 6.44 3.32 -1.47
N TYR A 214 5.99 3.34 -0.22
CA TYR A 214 6.51 2.46 0.82
C TYR A 214 5.61 1.26 1.15
N PHE A 215 4.32 1.33 0.80
CA PHE A 215 3.35 0.31 1.17
C PHE A 215 2.70 -0.40 -0.03
N PHE A 216 2.40 0.28 -1.13
CA PHE A 216 1.64 -0.31 -2.24
C PHE A 216 2.44 -0.65 -3.50
N ASP A 217 3.40 0.17 -3.91
CA ASP A 217 4.20 -0.05 -5.11
C ASP A 217 5.57 -0.61 -4.75
N GLN A 218 5.67 -1.92 -4.93
CA GLN A 218 6.77 -2.71 -4.40
C GLN A 218 7.82 -3.05 -5.45
N ASN A 219 7.48 -2.79 -6.71
CA ASN A 219 8.32 -3.08 -7.87
C ASN A 219 8.93 -1.81 -8.45
N LEU A 220 8.49 -0.61 -8.01
CA LEU A 220 9.04 0.67 -8.48
C LEU A 220 10.57 0.69 -8.44
N TYR A 221 11.16 0.05 -7.44
CA TYR A 221 12.61 0.07 -7.18
C TYR A 221 13.34 -1.23 -7.55
N MET A 222 12.73 -2.05 -8.39
CA MET A 222 13.24 -3.36 -8.79
C MET A 222 13.20 -3.52 -10.30
N THR A 223 14.36 -3.64 -10.92
CA THR A 223 14.49 -4.12 -12.29
C THR A 223 15.46 -5.28 -12.34
N ASP A 224 15.31 -6.16 -13.33
CA ASP A 224 16.20 -7.31 -13.51
C ASP A 224 17.63 -6.89 -13.90
N THR A 225 17.79 -5.65 -14.34
CA THR A 225 19.06 -5.11 -14.85
C THR A 225 19.78 -4.19 -13.87
N CYS A 226 19.05 -3.48 -12.99
CA CYS A 226 19.60 -2.49 -12.07
C CYS A 226 19.25 -2.84 -10.61
N PHE A 227 20.25 -3.30 -9.88
CA PHE A 227 20.16 -3.61 -8.45
C PHE A 227 21.51 -3.40 -7.76
N VAL A 228 21.51 -3.32 -6.44
CA VAL A 228 22.73 -3.24 -5.62
C VAL A 228 23.14 -4.62 -5.18
N ILE A 229 24.43 -4.91 -5.33
CA ILE A 229 25.07 -6.08 -4.76
C ILE A 229 25.80 -5.62 -3.50
N LEU A 230 25.45 -6.21 -2.36
CA LEU A 230 26.15 -6.03 -1.09
C LEU A 230 26.80 -7.36 -0.71
N THR A 231 28.13 -7.36 -0.60
CA THR A 231 28.92 -8.55 -0.27
C THR A 231 29.43 -8.42 1.16
N LEU A 232 29.22 -9.46 1.96
CA LEU A 232 29.77 -9.57 3.31
C LEU A 232 31.10 -10.33 3.29
N HIS A 233 31.93 -10.14 4.32
CA HIS A 233 33.22 -10.84 4.46
C HIS A 233 33.08 -12.37 4.50
N ASN A 234 31.96 -12.89 5.00
CA ASN A 234 31.62 -14.31 4.98
C ASN A 234 31.19 -14.82 3.59
N LYS A 235 31.35 -14.01 2.54
CA LYS A 235 30.97 -14.28 1.14
C LYS A 235 29.47 -14.42 0.89
N GLN A 236 28.62 -14.06 1.85
CA GLN A 236 27.20 -13.88 1.59
C GLN A 236 26.98 -12.64 0.72
N VAL A 237 26.07 -12.76 -0.23
CA VAL A 237 25.77 -11.70 -1.20
C VAL A 237 24.29 -11.37 -1.16
N PHE A 238 23.97 -10.11 -0.91
CA PHE A 238 22.62 -9.57 -0.94
C PHE A 238 22.39 -8.84 -2.25
N ARG A 239 21.25 -9.10 -2.88
CA ARG A 239 20.75 -8.35 -4.05
C ARG A 239 19.61 -7.46 -3.61
N LEU A 240 19.88 -6.18 -3.55
CA LEU A 240 19.01 -5.15 -2.99
C LEU A 240 18.52 -4.22 -4.09
N SER A 241 17.43 -3.53 -3.82
CA SER A 241 16.93 -2.48 -4.71
C SER A 241 18.00 -1.43 -5.05
N TYR A 242 17.95 -0.87 -6.27
CA TYR A 242 18.84 0.21 -6.68
C TYR A 242 18.74 1.47 -5.80
N ASP A 243 17.65 1.66 -5.06
CA ASP A 243 17.50 2.76 -4.11
C ASP A 243 18.43 2.64 -2.88
N ALA A 244 18.88 1.42 -2.55
CA ALA A 244 19.88 1.21 -1.50
C ALA A 244 21.23 1.86 -1.85
N TYR A 245 21.51 2.06 -3.15
CA TYR A 245 22.83 2.46 -3.62
C TYR A 245 23.21 3.83 -3.05
N GLN A 246 22.30 4.80 -3.12
CA GLN A 246 22.56 6.14 -2.60
C GLN A 246 22.73 6.13 -1.08
N VAL A 247 21.98 5.28 -0.37
CA VAL A 247 22.14 5.11 1.07
C VAL A 247 23.54 4.60 1.39
N PHE A 248 23.95 3.51 0.75
CA PHE A 248 25.28 2.94 0.98
C PHE A 248 26.42 3.86 0.54
N LEU A 249 26.24 4.61 -0.55
CA LEU A 249 27.21 5.59 -1.02
C LEU A 249 27.39 6.73 0.00
N ASN A 250 26.31 7.17 0.65
CA ASN A 250 26.37 8.20 1.68
C ASN A 250 26.97 7.68 2.99
N GLU A 251 26.52 6.51 3.44
CA GLU A 251 26.91 5.96 4.76
C GLU A 251 28.29 5.28 4.75
N MET A 252 28.69 4.64 3.65
CA MET A 252 29.92 3.85 3.57
C MET A 252 30.69 3.98 2.24
N PRO A 253 31.02 5.20 1.78
CA PRO A 253 31.61 5.45 0.45
C PRO A 253 32.90 4.67 0.17
N LEU A 254 33.71 4.40 1.20
CA LEU A 254 34.99 3.68 1.06
C LEU A 254 34.83 2.19 0.71
N LYS A 255 33.63 1.63 0.92
CA LYS A 255 33.30 0.24 0.61
C LYS A 255 32.71 0.07 -0.79
N GLU A 256 32.58 1.14 -1.56
CA GLU A 256 32.11 1.07 -2.94
C GLU A 256 33.14 0.38 -3.84
N ARG A 257 32.71 -0.65 -4.57
CA ARG A 257 33.49 -1.28 -5.62
C ARG A 257 33.05 -0.71 -6.97
N LYS A 258 34.01 -0.14 -7.70
CA LYS A 258 33.82 0.32 -9.08
C LYS A 258 33.84 -0.82 -10.09
#